data_AF-A0AAV2YVK7-F1
#
_entry.id   AF-A0AAV2YVK7-F1
#
_cell.length_a   1.000
_cell.length_b   1.000
_cell.length_c   1.000
_cell.angle_alpha   90.00
_cell.angle_beta   90.00
_cell.angle_gamma   90.00
#
_symmetry.space_group_name_H-M   'P 1'
#
loop_
_entity.id
_entity.type
_entity.pdbx_description
1 polymer ?
#
loop_
_entity_poly.entity_id
_entity_poly.type
_entity_poly.pdbx_seq_one_letter_code
_entity_poly.pdbx_strand_id
1 'polypeptide(L)'
;MSLPPSIITPIFNSSYFTSANGYLTISTADQRYMRIGSTGAFSSLAVVGNLDCGSLTIGGSTVDLSALSGLTAGTVTASKLVLVDANKDISGFGNLTSDSVYTNALFLASSQLNYNYGASPGTSLALCTLVTDASNNIGNINSLSATTLNGTIGTAAQPNITSTGNLTVPASLTVTNRSTPLSLTSTVQNSTLAITIQTTGSNATPATATLFSLYANSKRQLSLVNNADTVNFPNRNGSTTGIQLAGTLVTATAAQLNYTTVTAGTASASKALVLDSSSNISGINSLSATTLAGTLSTAAQMLLHWVLLLLSQPQD
;
A
#
# COMPACT_ATOMS: atom_id res chain seq x y z
N MET A 1 79.48 65.95 40.40
CA MET A 1 78.13 66.19 39.83
C MET A 1 77.24 65.09 40.36
N SER A 2 76.36 65.40 41.31
CA SER A 2 75.45 64.41 41.88
C SER A 2 74.38 64.08 40.85
N LEU A 3 74.23 62.80 40.52
CA LEU A 3 73.09 62.32 39.76
C LEU A 3 71.80 62.54 40.58
N PRO A 4 70.68 62.93 39.97
CA PRO A 4 69.42 63.05 40.70
C PRO A 4 68.90 61.65 41.10
N PRO A 5 68.22 61.52 42.26
CA PRO A 5 67.91 60.25 42.90
C PRO A 5 66.82 59.45 42.19
N SER A 6 66.85 58.14 42.41
CA SER A 6 66.03 57.08 41.78
C SER A 6 64.56 57.04 42.24
N ILE A 7 64.03 58.12 42.81
CA ILE A 7 62.61 58.19 43.15
C ILE A 7 61.87 58.62 41.89
N ILE A 8 61.25 57.65 41.23
CA ILE A 8 60.46 57.85 40.02
C ILE A 8 59.15 58.52 40.43
N THR A 9 59.15 59.85 40.49
CA THR A 9 57.91 60.64 40.60
C THR A 9 57.50 61.09 39.19
N PRO A 10 56.20 60.99 38.81
CA PRO A 10 55.75 61.39 37.47
C PRO A 10 55.76 62.91 37.26
N ILE A 11 56.02 63.67 38.34
CA ILE A 11 56.15 65.12 38.33
C ILE A 11 57.65 65.42 38.37
N PHE A 12 58.13 66.25 37.43
CA PHE A 12 59.50 66.74 37.42
C PHE A 12 59.82 67.37 38.78
N ASN A 13 60.70 66.72 39.56
CA ASN A 13 61.04 67.20 40.89
C ASN A 13 62.20 68.19 40.80
N SER A 14 61.84 69.49 40.73
CA SER A 14 62.78 70.60 40.62
C SER A 14 63.76 70.69 41.81
N SER A 15 63.43 70.08 42.94
CA SER A 15 64.30 70.06 44.14
C SER A 15 65.56 69.19 43.99
N TYR A 16 65.70 68.41 42.92
CA TYR A 16 66.90 67.63 42.64
C TYR A 16 67.93 68.35 41.74
N PHE A 17 67.61 69.58 41.32
CA PHE A 17 68.47 70.40 40.46
C PHE A 17 68.89 71.69 41.19
N THR A 18 69.54 71.55 42.36
CA THR A 18 69.79 72.65 43.32
C THR A 18 71.19 73.25 43.29
N SER A 19 72.07 72.81 42.38
CA SER A 19 73.37 73.46 42.17
C SER A 19 73.56 73.78 40.70
N ALA A 20 74.13 74.97 40.42
CA ALA A 20 74.20 75.59 39.09
C ALA A 20 74.82 74.70 37.99
N ASN A 21 75.52 73.63 38.38
CA ASN A 21 76.16 72.69 37.47
C ASN A 21 75.67 71.23 37.55
N GLY A 22 74.52 71.00 38.19
CA GLY A 22 73.83 69.70 38.15
C GLY A 22 72.89 69.59 36.94
N TYR A 23 73.37 69.82 35.72
CA TYR A 23 72.51 69.85 34.53
C TYR A 23 72.31 68.46 33.90
N LEU A 24 71.07 68.17 33.50
CA LEU A 24 70.74 67.06 32.62
C LEU A 24 71.18 67.46 31.19
N THR A 25 72.25 66.86 30.68
CA THR A 25 72.72 67.19 29.32
C THR A 25 71.68 66.78 28.28
N ILE A 26 71.57 67.54 27.19
CA ILE A 26 70.50 67.35 26.21
C ILE A 26 70.50 65.93 25.60
N SER A 27 71.68 65.36 25.39
CA SER A 27 71.85 63.98 24.91
C SER A 27 71.36 62.93 25.91
N THR A 28 71.53 63.16 27.22
CA THR A 28 71.04 62.24 28.27
C THR A 28 69.54 62.42 28.52
N ALA A 29 69.03 63.65 28.38
CA ALA A 29 67.60 63.94 28.45
C ALA A 29 66.84 63.28 27.29
N ASP A 30 67.33 63.41 26.06
CA ASP A 30 66.71 62.85 24.84
C ASP A 30 66.69 61.32 24.81
N GLN A 31 67.59 60.65 25.55
CA GLN A 31 67.57 59.18 25.72
C GLN A 31 66.59 58.68 26.80
N ARG A 32 66.20 59.53 27.76
CA ARG A 32 65.48 59.10 28.97
C ARG A 32 64.09 59.68 29.14
N TYR A 33 63.76 60.77 28.45
CA TYR A 33 62.48 61.48 28.59
C TYR A 33 61.95 62.00 27.25
N MET A 34 60.62 62.04 27.11
CA MET A 34 59.96 62.64 25.95
C MET A 34 59.91 64.17 26.05
N ARG A 35 60.12 64.87 24.94
CA ARG A 35 59.83 66.30 24.83
C ARG A 35 58.31 66.54 24.81
N ILE A 36 57.82 67.46 25.64
CA ILE A 36 56.40 67.85 25.64
C ILE A 36 56.04 68.51 24.29
N GLY A 37 54.97 68.04 23.66
CA GLY A 37 54.43 68.62 22.41
C GLY A 37 55.22 68.30 21.14
N SER A 38 56.17 67.35 21.19
CA SER A 38 56.96 66.93 20.03
C SER A 38 56.63 65.49 19.61
N THR A 39 56.96 65.10 18.37
CA THR A 39 56.79 63.74 17.86
C THR A 39 58.03 62.90 18.17
N GLY A 40 57.85 61.76 18.85
CA GLY A 40 58.92 60.81 19.15
C GLY A 40 58.69 59.47 18.45
N ALA A 41 59.76 58.86 17.91
CA ALA A 41 59.73 57.51 17.36
C ALA A 41 60.29 56.54 18.40
N PHE A 42 59.47 55.64 18.92
CA PHE A 42 59.90 54.57 19.81
C PHE A 42 60.08 53.29 19.02
N SER A 43 61.12 52.52 19.35
CA SER A 43 61.19 51.13 18.91
C SER A 43 60.09 50.29 19.54
N SER A 44 59.66 50.62 20.77
CA SER A 44 58.48 50.05 21.44
C SER A 44 57.93 51.01 22.50
N LEU A 45 56.61 51.01 22.71
CA LEU A 45 55.95 51.78 23.77
C LEU A 45 55.11 50.83 24.63
N ALA A 46 55.43 50.74 25.92
CA ALA A 46 54.66 49.96 26.90
C ALA A 46 53.86 50.90 27.80
N VAL A 47 52.53 50.77 27.80
CA VAL A 47 51.63 51.59 28.61
C VAL A 47 51.02 50.70 29.69
N VAL A 48 51.08 51.13 30.96
CA VAL A 48 50.56 50.36 32.12
C VAL A 48 49.02 50.35 32.17
N GLY A 49 48.38 51.25 31.43
CA GLY A 49 46.92 51.36 31.33
C GLY A 49 46.48 51.66 29.90
N ASN A 50 45.36 52.38 29.76
CA ASN A 50 44.83 52.73 28.45
C ASN A 50 45.70 53.78 27.75
N LEU A 51 45.84 53.62 26.45
CA LEU A 51 46.37 54.66 25.57
C LEU A 51 45.20 55.50 25.08
N ASP A 52 45.07 56.71 25.62
CA ASP A 52 44.10 57.70 25.13
C ASP A 52 44.78 58.58 24.07
N CYS A 53 44.54 58.24 22.81
CA CYS A 53 45.10 58.96 21.67
C CYS A 53 43.97 59.33 20.70
N GLY A 54 44.00 60.57 20.20
CA GLY A 54 42.98 61.06 19.27
C GLY A 54 42.98 60.33 17.92
N SER A 55 44.12 59.77 17.50
CA SER A 55 44.22 58.88 16.35
C SER A 55 45.36 57.88 16.55
N LEU A 56 45.18 56.68 16.02
CA LEU A 56 46.24 55.68 15.92
C LEU A 56 46.70 55.62 14.46
N THR A 57 48.01 55.75 14.25
CA THR A 57 48.62 55.70 12.91
C THR A 57 49.65 54.58 12.88
N ILE A 58 49.49 53.62 11.97
CA ILE A 58 50.44 52.51 11.78
C ILE A 58 51.06 52.64 10.38
N GLY A 59 52.38 52.76 10.31
CA GLY A 59 53.08 52.92 9.02
C GLY A 59 52.75 54.23 8.27
N GLY A 60 52.24 55.26 8.97
CA GLY A 60 51.84 56.53 8.38
C GLY A 60 50.36 56.63 7.97
N SER A 61 49.59 55.54 8.05
CA SER A 61 48.14 55.52 7.78
C SER A 61 47.32 55.45 9.07
N THR A 62 46.26 56.24 9.14
CA THR A 62 45.31 56.23 10.26
C THR A 62 44.54 54.91 10.30
N VAL A 63 44.41 54.33 11.48
CA VAL A 63 43.58 53.16 11.75
C VAL A 63 42.20 53.63 12.21
N ASP A 64 41.16 53.29 11.45
CA ASP A 64 39.77 53.54 11.84
C ASP A 64 39.27 52.45 12.79
N LEU A 65 39.03 52.82 14.05
CA LEU A 65 38.50 51.93 15.09
C LEU A 65 37.01 52.17 15.38
N SER A 66 36.32 52.98 14.58
CA SER A 66 34.92 53.33 14.79
C SER A 66 33.99 52.11 14.77
N ALA A 67 34.36 51.02 14.08
CA ALA A 67 33.62 49.77 14.04
C ALA A 67 33.74 48.91 15.32
N LEU A 68 34.69 49.21 16.23
CA LEU A 68 34.94 48.47 17.47
C LEU A 68 34.18 49.02 18.69
N SER A 69 33.68 50.25 18.64
CA SER A 69 32.98 50.87 19.77
C SER A 69 31.50 50.46 19.84
N GLY A 70 30.96 50.31 21.06
CA GLY A 70 29.52 50.10 21.28
C GLY A 70 28.99 48.70 20.92
N LEU A 71 29.88 47.71 20.82
CA LEU A 71 29.52 46.31 20.54
C LEU A 71 28.93 45.63 21.77
N THR A 72 27.84 44.89 21.59
CA THR A 72 27.34 43.91 22.57
C THR A 72 27.59 42.51 22.02
N ALA A 73 28.37 41.71 22.75
CA ALA A 73 28.75 40.37 22.34
C ALA A 73 27.50 39.50 22.09
N GLY A 74 27.51 38.72 21.01
CA GLY A 74 26.40 37.85 20.58
C GLY A 74 25.30 38.53 19.78
N THR A 75 25.39 39.84 19.53
CA THR A 75 24.41 40.58 18.73
C THR A 75 25.07 41.26 17.54
N VAL A 76 24.48 41.11 16.36
CA VAL A 76 24.92 41.81 15.16
C VAL A 76 24.36 43.22 15.16
N THR A 77 25.23 44.22 15.31
CA THR A 77 24.89 45.65 15.14
C THR A 77 25.27 46.10 13.73
N ALA A 78 24.40 46.85 13.05
CA ALA A 78 24.63 47.28 11.67
C ALA A 78 25.92 48.10 11.52
N SER A 79 26.68 47.80 10.46
CA SER A 79 27.95 48.48 10.11
C SER A 79 29.02 48.43 11.19
N LYS A 80 28.96 47.45 12.10
CA LYS A 80 29.97 47.21 13.14
C LYS A 80 30.57 45.81 13.01
N LEU A 81 31.64 45.55 13.76
CA LEU A 81 32.21 44.21 13.87
C LEU A 81 31.19 43.23 14.48
N VAL A 82 31.33 41.96 14.14
CA VAL A 82 30.59 40.86 14.77
C VAL A 82 31.48 40.22 15.83
N LEU A 83 30.97 40.15 17.05
CA LEU A 83 31.64 39.51 18.19
C LEU A 83 30.70 38.44 18.75
N VAL A 84 31.22 37.22 18.89
CA VAL A 84 30.48 36.12 19.51
C VAL A 84 30.27 36.38 21.01
N ASP A 85 29.17 35.91 21.59
CA ASP A 85 28.98 35.96 23.05
C ASP A 85 29.77 34.88 23.81
N ALA A 86 29.54 34.79 25.13
CA ALA A 86 30.17 33.80 26.00
C ALA A 86 29.89 32.34 25.58
N ASN A 87 28.77 32.09 24.91
CA ASN A 87 28.39 30.78 24.38
C ASN A 87 28.91 30.54 22.96
N LYS A 88 29.62 31.53 22.40
CA LYS A 88 30.06 31.61 21.01
C LYS A 88 28.90 31.79 20.03
N ASP A 89 27.77 32.27 20.50
CA ASP A 89 26.59 32.49 19.68
C ASP A 89 26.63 33.88 19.04
N ILE A 90 25.96 34.00 17.89
CA ILE A 90 25.69 35.26 17.21
C ILE A 90 24.21 35.27 16.81
N SER A 91 23.53 36.36 17.14
CA SER A 91 22.12 36.59 16.81
C SER A 91 21.94 37.91 16.06
N GLY A 92 20.96 37.95 15.15
CA GLY A 92 20.57 39.18 14.46
C GLY A 92 21.24 39.42 13.10
N PHE A 93 21.95 38.45 12.51
CA PHE A 93 22.20 38.51 11.07
C PHE A 93 20.86 38.55 10.32
N GLY A 94 20.69 39.53 9.44
CA GLY A 94 19.52 39.57 8.55
C GLY A 94 19.62 38.48 7.49
N ASN A 95 20.54 38.64 6.54
CA ASN A 95 20.83 37.65 5.50
C ASN A 95 22.29 37.21 5.60
N LEU A 96 22.55 35.92 5.41
CA LEU A 96 23.89 35.36 5.27
C LEU A 96 24.05 34.78 3.87
N THR A 97 24.77 35.49 3.00
CA THR A 97 25.20 34.96 1.70
C THR A 97 26.59 34.39 1.86
N SER A 98 26.75 33.12 1.52
CA SER A 98 28.02 32.40 1.60
C SER A 98 28.02 31.27 0.60
N ASP A 99 29.17 30.96 0.00
CA ASP A 99 29.29 29.84 -0.93
C ASP A 99 29.04 28.49 -0.25
N SER A 100 29.37 28.38 1.05
CA SER A 100 29.10 27.18 1.86
C SER A 100 28.93 27.55 3.33
N VAL A 101 27.93 26.95 4.00
CA VAL A 101 27.67 27.05 5.44
C VAL A 101 28.01 25.71 6.10
N TYR A 102 29.08 25.64 6.88
CA TYR A 102 29.49 24.42 7.62
C TYR A 102 29.00 24.48 9.08
N THR A 103 28.03 23.64 9.45
CA THR A 103 27.46 23.60 10.82
C THR A 103 27.34 22.16 11.33
N ASN A 104 27.57 21.95 12.65
CA ASN A 104 27.48 20.62 13.30
C ASN A 104 26.02 20.14 13.42
N ALA A 105 25.12 21.05 13.74
CA ALA A 105 23.68 20.86 13.64
C ALA A 105 23.06 22.16 13.12
N LEU A 106 22.33 22.09 12.02
CA LEU A 106 21.56 23.21 11.52
C LEU A 106 20.18 23.16 12.16
N PHE A 107 20.05 23.74 13.35
CA PHE A 107 18.75 23.90 14.00
C PHE A 107 18.01 25.07 13.34
N LEU A 108 17.27 24.77 12.28
CA LEU A 108 16.30 25.70 11.71
C LEU A 108 15.02 25.56 12.53
N ALA A 109 14.69 26.57 13.33
CA ALA A 109 13.41 26.59 14.04
C ALA A 109 12.21 26.57 13.06
N SER A 110 12.44 26.86 11.78
CA SER A 110 11.51 26.59 10.67
C SER A 110 11.85 25.28 9.96
N SER A 111 10.85 24.45 9.73
CA SER A 111 10.85 23.02 9.36
C SER A 111 11.50 22.58 8.03
N GLN A 112 12.39 23.32 7.37
CA GLN A 112 12.88 22.96 6.02
C GLN A 112 14.30 23.47 5.76
N LEU A 113 15.27 22.60 5.38
CA LEU A 113 16.05 22.85 4.14
C LEU A 113 17.03 21.77 3.63
N ASN A 114 17.60 20.84 4.40
CA ASN A 114 18.84 20.17 3.93
C ASN A 114 18.71 18.90 3.06
N TYR A 115 17.64 18.78 2.27
CA TYR A 115 17.56 17.77 1.20
C TYR A 115 16.80 18.28 -0.05
N ASN A 116 16.56 19.59 -0.13
CA ASN A 116 15.73 20.23 -1.16
C ASN A 116 16.51 20.93 -2.27
N TYR A 117 17.84 20.74 -2.40
CA TYR A 117 18.56 21.35 -3.52
C TYR A 117 18.16 20.64 -4.83
N GLY A 118 17.17 21.20 -5.53
CA GLY A 118 16.63 20.70 -6.80
C GLY A 118 15.43 19.75 -6.70
N ALA A 119 15.02 19.30 -5.51
CA ALA A 119 13.82 18.49 -5.34
C ALA A 119 12.54 19.36 -5.41
N SER A 120 11.60 19.00 -6.29
CA SER A 120 10.28 19.63 -6.35
C SER A 120 9.36 18.95 -5.31
N PRO A 121 8.49 19.67 -4.59
CA PRO A 121 7.52 19.04 -3.69
C PRO A 121 6.76 17.88 -4.36
N GLY A 122 6.64 16.75 -3.67
CA GLY A 122 5.96 15.57 -4.20
C GLY A 122 6.76 14.77 -5.24
N THR A 123 8.03 15.11 -5.52
CA THR A 123 8.91 14.24 -6.32
C THR A 123 10.05 13.69 -5.47
N SER A 124 10.21 12.36 -5.49
CA SER A 124 11.43 11.73 -4.98
C SER A 124 12.53 11.83 -6.02
N LEU A 125 13.66 12.45 -5.68
CA LEU A 125 14.90 12.34 -6.45
C LEU A 125 15.78 11.24 -5.86
N ALA A 126 16.52 10.53 -6.71
CA ALA A 126 17.46 9.52 -6.26
C ALA A 126 18.48 10.14 -5.29
N LEU A 127 18.67 9.52 -4.13
CA LEU A 127 19.64 9.90 -3.08
C LEU A 127 19.32 11.21 -2.32
N CYS A 128 18.13 11.81 -2.49
CA CYS A 128 17.64 12.95 -1.71
C CYS A 128 16.53 12.53 -0.71
N THR A 129 16.04 13.44 0.15
CA THR A 129 14.87 13.13 0.98
C THR A 129 13.65 12.85 0.12
N LEU A 130 12.81 12.00 0.68
CA LEU A 130 11.40 11.97 0.34
C LEU A 130 10.71 13.21 0.91
N VAL A 131 10.41 14.17 0.04
CA VAL A 131 9.65 15.37 0.39
C VAL A 131 8.21 15.14 0.02
N THR A 132 7.34 15.11 1.03
CA THR A 132 5.92 15.09 0.74
C THR A 132 5.47 16.45 0.22
N ASP A 133 4.49 16.48 -0.68
CA ASP A 133 3.82 17.74 -1.04
C ASP A 133 2.96 18.28 0.13
N ALA A 134 2.27 19.39 -0.09
CA ALA A 134 1.40 20.01 0.91
C ALA A 134 0.23 19.12 1.38
N SER A 135 -0.10 18.07 0.63
CA SER A 135 -1.15 17.10 0.92
C SER A 135 -0.56 15.79 1.47
N ASN A 136 0.72 15.79 1.84
CA ASN A 136 1.49 14.61 2.24
C ASN A 136 1.66 13.54 1.14
N ASN A 137 1.48 13.89 -0.14
CA ASN A 137 1.65 12.95 -1.24
C ASN A 137 3.12 12.79 -1.62
N ILE A 138 3.43 11.64 -2.23
CA ILE A 138 4.75 11.29 -2.72
C ILE A 138 4.62 10.70 -4.13
N GLY A 139 5.36 11.26 -5.10
CA GLY A 139 5.44 10.81 -6.49
C GLY A 139 6.85 10.40 -6.91
N ASN A 140 6.96 9.83 -8.12
CA ASN A 140 8.21 9.34 -8.73
C ASN A 140 8.96 8.23 -7.95
N ILE A 141 8.25 7.46 -7.12
CA ILE A 141 8.82 6.27 -6.48
C ILE A 141 8.82 5.11 -7.48
N ASN A 142 10.01 4.69 -7.93
CA ASN A 142 10.16 3.53 -8.83
C ASN A 142 9.82 2.19 -8.15
N SER A 143 10.14 2.04 -6.86
CA SER A 143 9.83 0.85 -6.08
C SER A 143 9.61 1.23 -4.62
N LEU A 144 8.42 0.92 -4.10
CA LEU A 144 8.09 1.07 -2.69
C LEU A 144 8.06 -0.31 -2.02
N SER A 145 9.05 -0.58 -1.17
CA SER A 145 9.06 -1.77 -0.31
C SER A 145 8.63 -1.36 1.09
N ALA A 146 7.51 -1.93 1.57
CA ALA A 146 6.97 -1.67 2.91
C ALA A 146 6.49 -2.98 3.55
N THR A 147 6.67 -3.12 4.86
CA THR A 147 6.14 -4.27 5.62
C THR A 147 4.61 -4.27 5.65
N THR A 148 4.02 -3.08 5.72
CA THR A 148 2.57 -2.84 5.67
C THR A 148 2.30 -1.57 4.85
N LEU A 149 1.34 -1.64 3.93
CA LEU A 149 0.81 -0.47 3.22
C LEU A 149 -0.67 -0.30 3.57
N ASN A 150 -0.96 0.66 4.43
CA ASN A 150 -2.33 0.96 4.86
C ASN A 150 -2.87 2.11 4.00
N GLY A 151 -4.00 1.91 3.31
CA GLY A 151 -4.62 2.95 2.48
C GLY A 151 -5.37 2.39 1.28
N THR A 152 -5.80 3.29 0.40
CA THR A 152 -6.40 2.95 -0.89
C THR A 152 -5.31 2.97 -1.97
N ILE A 153 -5.34 2.00 -2.89
CA ILE A 153 -4.48 2.03 -4.09
C ILE A 153 -5.31 2.58 -5.25
N GLY A 154 -5.08 3.84 -5.62
CA GLY A 154 -5.96 4.63 -6.49
C GLY A 154 -5.64 4.62 -7.99
N THR A 155 -4.81 3.71 -8.50
CA THR A 155 -4.48 3.70 -9.95
C THR A 155 -5.59 3.02 -10.78
N ALA A 156 -5.57 3.25 -12.10
CA ALA A 156 -6.23 2.35 -13.06
C ALA A 156 -5.66 0.91 -12.97
N ALA A 157 -6.07 0.02 -13.89
CA ALA A 157 -5.79 -1.43 -13.90
C ALA A 157 -4.46 -1.81 -13.23
N GLN A 158 -4.54 -2.71 -12.24
CA GLN A 158 -3.40 -3.23 -11.50
C GLN A 158 -3.08 -4.66 -11.97
N PRO A 159 -2.47 -4.85 -13.15
CA PRO A 159 -2.31 -6.18 -13.77
C PRO A 159 -1.32 -7.10 -13.03
N ASN A 160 -0.49 -6.54 -12.15
CA ASN A 160 0.64 -7.25 -11.53
C ASN A 160 0.47 -7.47 -10.01
N ILE A 161 -0.75 -7.50 -9.48
CA ILE A 161 -0.99 -7.94 -8.10
C ILE A 161 -0.84 -9.47 -8.05
N THR A 162 0.31 -9.94 -7.58
CA THR A 162 0.63 -11.38 -7.54
C THR A 162 0.24 -12.07 -6.23
N SER A 163 -0.02 -11.32 -5.15
CA SER A 163 -0.53 -11.83 -3.87
C SER A 163 -1.15 -10.72 -3.02
N THR A 164 -2.36 -10.92 -2.51
CA THR A 164 -3.04 -10.00 -1.57
C THR A 164 -3.16 -10.55 -0.15
N GLY A 165 -2.66 -11.76 0.12
CA GLY A 165 -3.02 -12.49 1.34
C GLY A 165 -4.56 -12.70 1.42
N ASN A 166 -5.18 -12.31 2.54
CA ASN A 166 -6.63 -12.29 2.68
C ASN A 166 -7.22 -10.99 2.10
N LEU A 167 -8.02 -11.10 1.02
CA LEU A 167 -8.77 -9.97 0.47
C LEU A 167 -10.18 -9.89 1.10
N THR A 168 -10.38 -9.00 2.08
CA THR A 168 -11.70 -8.71 2.63
C THR A 168 -12.39 -7.63 1.80
N VAL A 169 -13.50 -7.97 1.15
CA VAL A 169 -14.27 -7.06 0.28
C VAL A 169 -15.53 -6.60 1.01
N PRO A 170 -15.72 -5.29 1.29
CA PRO A 170 -16.82 -4.82 2.15
C PRO A 170 -18.19 -4.72 1.46
N ALA A 171 -18.29 -4.68 0.13
CA ALA A 171 -19.57 -4.56 -0.58
C ALA A 171 -19.66 -5.45 -1.84
N SER A 172 -18.73 -5.31 -2.77
CA SER A 172 -18.67 -6.14 -3.98
C SER A 172 -17.28 -6.10 -4.61
N LEU A 173 -16.91 -7.16 -5.30
CA LEU A 173 -15.72 -7.23 -6.16
C LEU A 173 -16.20 -7.42 -7.59
N THR A 174 -16.03 -6.40 -8.42
CA THR A 174 -16.32 -6.50 -9.86
C THR A 174 -15.04 -6.88 -10.59
N VAL A 175 -14.98 -8.11 -11.12
CA VAL A 175 -13.88 -8.56 -11.99
C VAL A 175 -14.32 -8.41 -13.44
N THR A 176 -13.88 -7.34 -14.12
CA THR A 176 -14.08 -7.16 -15.57
C THR A 176 -12.85 -7.68 -16.31
N ASN A 177 -12.93 -8.86 -16.90
CA ASN A 177 -11.86 -9.38 -17.74
C ASN A 177 -12.31 -9.38 -19.20
N ARG A 178 -11.63 -8.62 -20.06
CA ARG A 178 -12.00 -8.44 -21.48
C ARG A 178 -11.84 -9.70 -22.34
N SER A 179 -11.31 -10.82 -21.83
CA SER A 179 -11.19 -12.03 -22.66
C SER A 179 -11.06 -13.40 -21.97
N THR A 180 -10.64 -13.51 -20.70
CA THR A 180 -10.55 -14.83 -20.01
C THR A 180 -11.53 -14.98 -18.84
N PRO A 181 -12.12 -16.16 -18.61
CA PRO A 181 -12.98 -16.40 -17.45
C PRO A 181 -12.23 -16.12 -16.14
N LEU A 182 -12.94 -15.64 -15.11
CA LEU A 182 -12.42 -15.62 -13.75
C LEU A 182 -12.11 -17.07 -13.32
N SER A 183 -10.83 -17.42 -13.25
CA SER A 183 -10.39 -18.75 -12.80
C SER A 183 -10.16 -18.75 -11.29
N LEU A 184 -11.02 -19.46 -10.56
CA LEU A 184 -10.88 -19.70 -9.13
C LEU A 184 -10.40 -21.14 -8.92
N THR A 185 -9.15 -21.34 -8.52
CA THR A 185 -8.55 -22.68 -8.32
C THR A 185 -8.14 -22.87 -6.87
N SER A 186 -8.65 -23.92 -6.22
CA SER A 186 -8.10 -24.39 -4.94
C SER A 186 -6.99 -25.40 -5.23
N THR A 187 -5.75 -25.02 -4.94
CA THR A 187 -4.56 -25.87 -5.14
C THR A 187 -4.22 -26.74 -3.93
N VAL A 188 -4.92 -26.56 -2.81
CA VAL A 188 -4.68 -27.27 -1.55
C VAL A 188 -5.50 -28.57 -1.53
N GLN A 189 -4.85 -29.70 -1.23
CA GLN A 189 -5.53 -30.98 -1.00
C GLN A 189 -6.51 -30.85 0.17
N ASN A 190 -7.73 -31.37 0.00
CA ASN A 190 -8.80 -31.41 1.00
C ASN A 190 -9.40 -30.03 1.40
N SER A 191 -9.17 -28.97 0.63
CA SER A 191 -9.87 -27.70 0.82
C SER A 191 -11.18 -27.61 0.05
N THR A 192 -12.21 -27.03 0.68
CA THR A 192 -13.49 -26.72 0.05
C THR A 192 -13.40 -25.37 -0.66
N LEU A 193 -13.46 -25.37 -1.99
CA LEU A 193 -13.75 -24.15 -2.76
C LEU A 193 -15.27 -23.94 -2.78
N ALA A 194 -15.78 -23.04 -1.94
CA ALA A 194 -17.19 -22.64 -1.95
C ALA A 194 -17.38 -21.38 -2.80
N ILE A 195 -18.18 -21.48 -3.85
CA ILE A 195 -18.62 -20.33 -4.67
C ILE A 195 -20.11 -20.16 -4.39
N THR A 196 -20.46 -19.17 -3.56
CA THR A 196 -21.86 -18.82 -3.27
C THR A 196 -22.27 -17.65 -4.16
N ILE A 197 -23.16 -17.91 -5.12
CA ILE A 197 -23.80 -16.85 -5.92
C ILE A 197 -25.14 -16.53 -5.28
N GLN A 198 -25.17 -15.55 -4.37
CA GLN A 198 -26.41 -15.13 -3.73
C GLN A 198 -27.02 -13.94 -4.50
N THR A 199 -28.08 -14.21 -5.25
CA THR A 199 -28.89 -13.17 -5.90
C THR A 199 -30.06 -12.82 -4.98
N THR A 200 -30.11 -11.60 -4.45
CA THR A 200 -31.18 -11.14 -3.57
C THR A 200 -32.43 -10.61 -4.29
N GLY A 201 -32.53 -10.71 -5.62
CA GLY A 201 -33.64 -10.08 -6.35
C GLY A 201 -34.02 -10.58 -7.75
N SER A 202 -33.42 -11.63 -8.30
CA SER A 202 -33.82 -12.36 -9.54
C SER A 202 -32.77 -13.43 -9.86
N ASN A 203 -33.12 -14.45 -10.64
CA ASN A 203 -32.18 -15.47 -11.13
C ASN A 203 -30.89 -14.81 -11.67
N ALA A 204 -29.73 -15.41 -11.41
CA ALA A 204 -28.49 -15.11 -12.12
C ALA A 204 -28.66 -15.52 -13.60
N THR A 205 -29.26 -14.65 -14.41
CA THR A 205 -29.39 -14.85 -15.85
C THR A 205 -28.13 -14.29 -16.50
N PRO A 206 -27.27 -15.12 -17.13
CA PRO A 206 -26.19 -14.60 -17.95
C PRO A 206 -26.80 -13.75 -19.06
N ALA A 207 -26.39 -12.48 -19.13
CA ALA A 207 -27.03 -11.44 -19.98
C ALA A 207 -26.93 -11.73 -21.50
N THR A 208 -26.12 -12.71 -21.90
CA THR A 208 -26.01 -13.21 -23.29
C THR A 208 -25.61 -14.68 -23.25
N ALA A 209 -25.98 -15.44 -24.29
CA ALA A 209 -25.95 -16.89 -24.49
C ALA A 209 -24.64 -17.66 -24.16
N THR A 210 -24.09 -17.51 -22.96
CA THR A 210 -22.90 -18.21 -22.47
C THR A 210 -23.29 -19.05 -21.25
N LEU A 211 -23.01 -20.35 -21.35
CA LEU A 211 -23.46 -21.38 -20.43
C LEU A 211 -22.80 -21.22 -19.06
N PHE A 212 -23.59 -21.11 -18.00
CA PHE A 212 -23.12 -21.46 -16.66
C PHE A 212 -22.86 -22.97 -16.63
N SER A 213 -21.58 -23.36 -16.59
CA SER A 213 -21.16 -24.77 -16.58
C SER A 213 -20.53 -25.12 -15.24
N LEU A 214 -21.00 -26.22 -14.65
CA LEU A 214 -20.42 -26.83 -13.46
C LEU A 214 -19.74 -28.13 -13.89
N TYR A 215 -18.41 -28.15 -13.93
CA TYR A 215 -17.65 -29.35 -14.28
C TYR A 215 -17.24 -30.10 -13.01
N ALA A 216 -17.81 -31.29 -12.82
CA ALA A 216 -17.36 -32.24 -11.82
C ALA A 216 -16.38 -33.20 -12.51
N ASN A 217 -15.11 -33.24 -12.09
CA ASN A 217 -14.18 -34.26 -12.62
C ASN A 217 -14.71 -35.66 -12.27
N SER A 218 -14.31 -36.70 -12.99
CA SER A 218 -14.96 -38.03 -13.09
C SER A 218 -15.23 -38.83 -11.79
N LYS A 219 -14.98 -38.26 -10.61
CA LYS A 219 -15.35 -38.79 -9.28
C LYS A 219 -16.25 -37.86 -8.45
N ARG A 220 -16.56 -36.65 -8.92
CA ARG A 220 -17.34 -35.64 -8.17
C ARG A 220 -18.80 -35.66 -8.64
N GLN A 221 -19.73 -35.64 -7.70
CA GLN A 221 -21.16 -35.53 -7.93
C GLN A 221 -21.55 -34.04 -7.98
N LEU A 222 -22.41 -33.64 -8.92
CA LEU A 222 -23.18 -32.40 -8.79
C LEU A 222 -24.29 -32.64 -7.76
N SER A 223 -24.07 -32.22 -6.52
CA SER A 223 -25.08 -32.30 -5.44
C SER A 223 -25.82 -30.97 -5.34
N LEU A 224 -27.10 -30.98 -5.71
CA LEU A 224 -28.00 -29.83 -5.61
C LEU A 224 -28.80 -29.96 -4.33
N VAL A 225 -28.36 -29.29 -3.26
CA VAL A 225 -29.09 -29.24 -1.98
C VAL A 225 -30.07 -28.07 -2.07
N ASN A 226 -31.35 -28.37 -2.29
CA ASN A 226 -32.42 -27.39 -2.31
C ASN A 226 -33.35 -27.63 -1.12
N ASN A 227 -33.64 -26.59 -0.33
CA ASN A 227 -34.64 -26.65 0.75
C ASN A 227 -36.10 -26.67 0.21
N ALA A 228 -36.28 -26.55 -1.11
CA ALA A 228 -37.55 -26.58 -1.81
C ALA A 228 -37.64 -27.76 -2.81
N ASP A 229 -37.38 -28.97 -2.32
CA ASP A 229 -37.73 -30.33 -2.78
C ASP A 229 -37.61 -30.74 -4.28
N THR A 230 -37.30 -29.82 -5.21
CA THR A 230 -37.30 -30.08 -6.66
C THR A 230 -36.17 -29.33 -7.37
N VAL A 231 -35.68 -29.95 -8.45
CA VAL A 231 -34.74 -29.35 -9.41
C VAL A 231 -35.47 -29.24 -10.73
N ASN A 232 -35.77 -28.01 -11.17
CA ASN A 232 -36.44 -27.76 -12.45
C ASN A 232 -35.42 -27.43 -13.55
N PHE A 233 -35.58 -28.04 -14.72
CA PHE A 233 -34.84 -27.71 -15.94
C PHE A 233 -35.81 -27.15 -16.99
N PRO A 234 -36.16 -25.85 -16.92
CA PRO A 234 -37.35 -25.28 -17.57
C PRO A 234 -37.38 -25.38 -19.10
N ASN A 235 -36.22 -25.53 -19.74
CA ASN A 235 -36.09 -25.58 -21.20
C ASN A 235 -35.75 -26.99 -21.72
N ARG A 236 -36.00 -28.03 -20.95
CA ARG A 236 -35.78 -29.44 -21.33
C ARG A 236 -37.10 -30.08 -21.72
N ASN A 237 -37.17 -30.63 -22.93
CA ASN A 237 -38.42 -31.13 -23.53
C ASN A 237 -38.41 -32.63 -23.85
N GLY A 238 -37.27 -33.32 -23.66
CA GLY A 238 -37.14 -34.74 -23.99
C GLY A 238 -37.18 -35.03 -25.50
N SER A 239 -37.10 -34.03 -26.37
CA SER A 239 -37.07 -34.22 -27.83
C SER A 239 -35.75 -33.73 -28.41
N THR A 240 -35.44 -32.45 -28.19
CA THR A 240 -34.23 -31.78 -28.70
C THR A 240 -33.30 -31.31 -27.60
N THR A 241 -33.80 -31.20 -26.37
CA THR A 241 -33.05 -30.76 -25.19
C THR A 241 -33.47 -31.58 -23.96
N GLY A 242 -32.53 -32.05 -23.15
CA GLY A 242 -32.85 -32.96 -22.03
C GLY A 242 -31.66 -33.39 -21.19
N ILE A 243 -31.86 -34.30 -20.25
CA ILE A 243 -30.78 -34.89 -19.46
C ILE A 243 -30.06 -35.89 -20.37
N GLN A 244 -28.72 -35.86 -20.44
CA GLN A 244 -27.94 -36.90 -21.11
C GLN A 244 -27.31 -37.83 -20.07
N LEU A 245 -27.37 -39.14 -20.31
CA LEU A 245 -26.67 -40.15 -19.52
C LEU A 245 -25.64 -40.83 -20.40
N ALA A 246 -24.36 -40.70 -20.04
CA ALA A 246 -23.23 -41.19 -20.85
C ALA A 246 -23.28 -40.75 -22.34
N GLY A 247 -23.80 -39.54 -22.60
CA GLY A 247 -23.93 -38.98 -23.96
C GLY A 247 -25.27 -39.28 -24.66
N THR A 248 -26.12 -40.15 -24.10
CA THR A 248 -27.45 -40.45 -24.67
C THR A 248 -28.52 -39.54 -24.06
N LEU A 249 -29.30 -38.86 -24.90
CA LEU A 249 -30.42 -38.02 -24.47
C LEU A 249 -31.56 -38.87 -23.89
N VAL A 250 -32.01 -38.54 -22.68
CA VAL A 250 -33.27 -39.05 -22.13
C VAL A 250 -34.41 -38.35 -22.85
N THR A 251 -35.12 -39.09 -23.69
CA THR A 251 -36.22 -38.56 -24.52
C THR A 251 -37.61 -38.69 -23.90
N ALA A 252 -37.73 -39.45 -22.82
CA ALA A 252 -39.00 -39.57 -22.11
C ALA A 252 -39.37 -38.26 -21.40
N THR A 253 -40.63 -37.85 -21.51
CA THR A 253 -41.22 -36.80 -20.66
C THR A 253 -41.24 -37.23 -19.20
N ALA A 254 -41.36 -36.29 -18.26
CA ALA A 254 -41.48 -36.61 -16.83
C ALA A 254 -42.65 -37.56 -16.55
N ALA A 255 -43.80 -37.39 -17.23
CA ALA A 255 -44.94 -38.28 -17.11
C ALA A 255 -44.61 -39.72 -17.55
N GLN A 256 -43.88 -39.88 -18.67
CA GLN A 256 -43.46 -41.18 -19.17
C GLN A 256 -42.42 -41.87 -18.28
N LEU A 257 -41.45 -41.11 -17.74
CA LEU A 257 -40.53 -41.65 -16.73
C LEU A 257 -41.29 -42.11 -15.48
N ASN A 258 -42.29 -41.35 -15.05
CA ASN A 258 -43.12 -41.72 -13.89
C ASN A 258 -44.00 -42.97 -14.14
N TYR A 259 -44.12 -43.47 -15.38
CA TYR A 259 -44.79 -44.75 -15.63
C TYR A 259 -43.98 -45.94 -15.13
N THR A 260 -42.65 -45.82 -14.97
CA THR A 260 -41.81 -46.91 -14.45
C THR A 260 -41.78 -46.98 -12.91
N THR A 261 -42.41 -46.01 -12.23
CA THR A 261 -42.61 -46.05 -10.78
C THR A 261 -43.77 -47.00 -10.44
N VAL A 262 -43.47 -48.29 -10.33
CA VAL A 262 -44.41 -49.38 -9.99
C VAL A 262 -43.78 -50.39 -9.04
N THR A 263 -44.62 -51.14 -8.32
CA THR A 263 -44.20 -52.35 -7.59
C THR A 263 -44.03 -53.49 -8.58
N ALA A 264 -42.81 -54.01 -8.71
CA ALA A 264 -42.51 -55.14 -9.58
C ALA A 264 -43.42 -56.35 -9.26
N GLY A 265 -43.93 -57.02 -10.31
CA GLY A 265 -44.87 -58.14 -10.17
C GLY A 265 -46.34 -57.76 -10.09
N THR A 266 -46.68 -56.47 -10.09
CA THR A 266 -48.08 -56.00 -10.10
C THR A 266 -48.35 -55.04 -11.26
N ALA A 267 -49.48 -55.22 -11.95
CA ALA A 267 -49.96 -54.33 -12.99
C ALA A 267 -50.78 -53.19 -12.36
N SER A 268 -50.26 -51.96 -12.39
CA SER A 268 -51.00 -50.75 -11.98
C SER A 268 -51.56 -50.01 -13.19
N ALA A 269 -52.77 -49.46 -13.07
CA ALA A 269 -53.40 -48.70 -14.15
C ALA A 269 -52.54 -47.49 -14.58
N SER A 270 -52.45 -47.26 -15.90
CA SER A 270 -51.69 -46.14 -16.50
C SER A 270 -50.20 -46.10 -16.13
N LYS A 271 -49.60 -47.26 -15.86
CA LYS A 271 -48.17 -47.43 -15.59
C LYS A 271 -47.57 -48.53 -16.48
N ALA A 272 -46.25 -48.65 -16.49
CA ALA A 272 -45.56 -49.74 -17.17
C ALA A 272 -45.82 -51.09 -16.48
N LEU A 273 -45.85 -52.18 -17.24
CA LEU A 273 -45.82 -53.54 -16.70
C LEU A 273 -44.36 -53.91 -16.41
N VAL A 274 -44.04 -54.17 -15.15
CA VAL A 274 -42.69 -54.57 -14.71
C VAL A 274 -42.78 -55.93 -14.03
N LEU A 275 -42.08 -56.91 -14.58
CA LEU A 275 -42.04 -58.26 -14.01
C LEU A 275 -41.34 -58.27 -12.65
N ASP A 276 -41.69 -59.22 -11.78
CA ASP A 276 -40.92 -59.47 -10.56
C ASP A 276 -39.59 -60.19 -10.83
N SER A 277 -38.82 -60.48 -9.77
CA SER A 277 -37.53 -61.18 -9.86
C SER A 277 -37.62 -62.60 -10.43
N SER A 278 -38.81 -63.20 -10.46
CA SER A 278 -39.10 -64.52 -11.04
C SER A 278 -39.79 -64.41 -12.40
N SER A 279 -39.79 -63.22 -13.02
CA SER A 279 -40.45 -62.91 -14.29
C SER A 279 -41.98 -63.03 -14.27
N ASN A 280 -42.63 -62.92 -13.10
CA ASN A 280 -44.09 -62.97 -12.99
C ASN A 280 -44.73 -61.57 -13.01
N ILE A 281 -46.03 -61.53 -13.32
CA ILE A 281 -46.89 -60.34 -13.24
C ILE A 281 -48.29 -60.76 -12.78
N SER A 282 -48.90 -59.96 -11.90
CA SER A 282 -50.25 -60.18 -11.37
C SER A 282 -51.09 -58.89 -11.48
N GLY A 283 -52.41 -59.00 -11.34
CA GLY A 283 -53.30 -57.83 -11.34
C GLY A 283 -53.72 -57.30 -12.72
N ILE A 284 -53.48 -58.05 -13.80
CA ILE A 284 -53.99 -57.70 -15.13
C ILE A 284 -55.49 -58.06 -15.18
N ASN A 285 -56.36 -57.04 -15.25
CA ASN A 285 -57.81 -57.24 -15.34
C ASN A 285 -58.25 -57.87 -16.68
N SER A 286 -57.60 -57.49 -17.78
CA SER A 286 -57.85 -58.06 -19.11
C SER A 286 -56.59 -57.94 -19.95
N LEU A 287 -56.13 -59.05 -20.52
CA LEU A 287 -55.03 -59.10 -21.48
C LEU A 287 -55.59 -59.51 -22.83
N SER A 288 -55.66 -58.56 -23.75
CA SER A 288 -55.94 -58.84 -25.16
C SER A 288 -54.62 -58.96 -25.91
N ALA A 289 -54.47 -60.03 -26.67
CA ALA A 289 -53.30 -60.26 -27.52
C ALA A 289 -53.76 -60.97 -28.80
N THR A 290 -53.13 -60.65 -29.93
CA THR A 290 -53.37 -61.37 -31.19
C THR A 290 -53.04 -62.85 -31.06
N THR A 291 -52.03 -63.19 -30.27
CA THR A 291 -51.66 -64.55 -29.92
C THR A 291 -51.06 -64.54 -28.52
N LEU A 292 -51.61 -65.36 -27.62
CA LEU A 292 -51.03 -65.61 -26.30
C LEU A 292 -50.54 -67.05 -26.28
N ALA A 293 -49.22 -67.22 -26.44
CA ALA A 293 -48.56 -68.52 -26.38
C ALA A 293 -47.99 -68.73 -24.97
N GLY A 294 -48.37 -69.84 -24.33
CA GLY A 294 -47.91 -70.18 -22.98
C GLY A 294 -48.69 -71.37 -22.44
N THR A 295 -48.30 -71.86 -21.28
CA THR A 295 -49.03 -72.90 -20.55
C THR A 295 -49.91 -72.24 -19.49
N LEU A 296 -51.22 -72.46 -19.55
CA LEU A 296 -52.11 -72.08 -18.46
C LEU A 296 -52.10 -73.20 -17.42
N SER A 297 -51.69 -72.89 -16.18
CA SER A 297 -51.62 -73.86 -15.07
C SER A 297 -52.91 -73.91 -14.23
N THR A 298 -54.03 -73.37 -14.70
CA THR A 298 -55.28 -73.33 -13.91
C THR A 298 -56.09 -74.62 -14.04
N ALA A 299 -56.75 -75.04 -12.96
CA ALA A 299 -57.53 -76.27 -12.92
C ALA A 299 -58.89 -76.20 -13.66
N ALA A 300 -59.35 -75.01 -14.08
CA ALA A 300 -60.61 -74.81 -14.80
C ALA A 300 -60.51 -73.66 -15.82
N GLN A 301 -60.68 -73.99 -17.11
CA GLN A 301 -60.87 -73.01 -18.20
C GLN A 301 -62.34 -73.02 -18.62
N MET A 302 -63.18 -72.23 -17.95
CA MET A 302 -64.61 -72.18 -18.23
C MET A 302 -64.95 -70.96 -19.12
N LEU A 303 -64.41 -70.88 -20.35
CA LEU A 303 -64.86 -70.03 -21.48
C LEU A 303 -63.81 -69.92 -22.61
N LEU A 304 -63.35 -71.05 -23.17
CA LEU A 304 -62.92 -71.06 -24.57
C LEU A 304 -64.20 -71.22 -25.40
N HIS A 305 -64.83 -70.10 -25.78
CA HIS A 305 -66.07 -70.14 -26.56
C HIS A 305 -65.79 -70.76 -27.95
N TRP A 306 -66.06 -72.07 -28.03
CA TRP A 306 -66.22 -72.93 -29.22
C TRP A 306 -64.98 -73.28 -30.05
N VAL A 307 -64.09 -74.09 -29.49
CA VAL A 307 -63.28 -75.00 -30.31
C VAL A 307 -64.01 -76.35 -30.44
N LEU A 308 -64.74 -76.46 -31.55
CA LEU A 308 -65.11 -77.69 -32.27
C LEU A 308 -65.94 -78.76 -31.53
N LEU A 309 -67.21 -78.46 -31.23
CA LEU A 309 -68.26 -79.49 -31.22
C LEU A 309 -68.78 -79.72 -32.66
N LEU A 310 -67.90 -80.15 -33.56
CA LEU A 310 -68.23 -80.69 -34.88
C LEU A 310 -67.25 -81.83 -35.17
N LEU A 311 -67.23 -82.82 -34.28
CA LEU A 311 -66.70 -84.14 -34.59
C LEU A 311 -67.87 -85.11 -34.57
N SER A 312 -68.33 -85.38 -35.80
CA SER A 312 -69.03 -86.59 -36.24
C SER A 312 -70.29 -87.00 -35.48
N GLN A 313 -71.44 -86.72 -36.08
CA GLN A 313 -72.45 -87.76 -36.30
C GLN A 313 -72.94 -87.66 -37.76
N PRO A 314 -72.50 -88.54 -38.67
CA PRO A 314 -73.34 -89.01 -39.76
C PRO A 314 -73.96 -90.36 -39.38
N GLN A 315 -75.15 -90.65 -39.89
CA GLN A 315 -75.93 -91.91 -39.95
C GLN A 315 -77.35 -91.57 -39.44
N ASP A 316 -78.43 -91.49 -40.21
CA ASP A 316 -78.73 -91.83 -41.61
C ASP A 316 -79.74 -90.80 -42.15
#